data_AF-A0A957BPF0-F1
#
_entry.id   AF-A0A957BPF0-F1
#
_cell.length_a   1.000
_cell.length_b   1.000
_cell.length_c   1.000
_cell.angle_alpha   90.00
_cell.angle_beta   90.00
_cell.angle_gamma   90.00
#
_symmetry.space_group_name_H-M   'P 1'
#
loop_
_entity.id
_entity.type
_entity.pdbx_description
1 polymer ?
#
loop_
_entity_poly.entity_id
_entity_poly.type
_entity_poly.pdbx_seq_one_letter_code
_entity_poly.pdbx_strand_id
1 'polypeptide(L)'
;MKDLPHFRHRHADEVRDLIAHILTNKTDERSTLLRLVERGDHSYRAIFDSRYFVLAEGEDEPTKSQWNNLKKKLKRAASDIFVFKDHGRIDCQPGKPGCWYVDFGFFAERARPQSPGKPTARDSREPFRDGKRADWRNLDDRNRPGPSPRTRRGRGG
;
A
#
# COMPACT_ATOMS: atom_id res chain seq x y z
N MET A 1 -21.39 12.69 13.11
CA MET A 1 -20.94 11.32 13.47
C MET A 1 -20.67 10.61 12.16
N LYS A 2 -19.43 10.16 11.89
CA LYS A 2 -19.10 9.53 10.61
C LYS A 2 -19.56 8.08 10.68
N ASP A 3 -20.58 7.72 9.91
CA ASP A 3 -20.97 6.34 9.67
C ASP A 3 -19.73 5.51 9.30
N LEU A 4 -19.37 4.60 10.20
CA LEU A 4 -18.36 3.60 9.92
C LEU A 4 -18.98 2.58 8.95
N PRO A 5 -18.23 2.13 7.93
CA PRO A 5 -18.74 1.14 7.01
C PRO A 5 -19.12 -0.15 7.76
N HIS A 6 -20.21 -0.78 7.34
CA HIS A 6 -20.58 -2.09 7.87
C HIS A 6 -19.52 -3.13 7.48
N PHE A 7 -18.98 -3.83 8.48
CA PHE A 7 -18.01 -4.88 8.29
C PHE A 7 -18.69 -6.25 8.25
N ARG A 8 -18.22 -7.13 7.36
CA ARG A 8 -18.64 -8.53 7.35
C ARG A 8 -17.69 -9.35 8.20
N HIS A 9 -18.29 -10.16 9.06
CA HIS A 9 -17.57 -11.21 9.77
C HIS A 9 -16.95 -12.20 8.79
N ARG A 10 -15.64 -12.41 8.94
CA ARG A 10 -14.85 -13.43 8.23
C ARG A 10 -14.39 -14.45 9.26
N HIS A 11 -14.16 -15.70 8.86
CA HIS A 11 -13.62 -16.68 9.80
C HIS A 11 -12.23 -16.23 10.27
N ALA A 12 -12.03 -16.21 11.59
CA ALA A 12 -10.78 -15.73 12.18
C ALA A 12 -9.56 -16.50 11.66
N ASP A 13 -9.69 -17.79 11.37
CA ASP A 13 -8.62 -18.61 10.78
C ASP A 13 -8.24 -18.16 9.37
N GLU A 14 -9.22 -17.90 8.49
CA GLU A 14 -8.94 -17.40 7.13
C GLU A 14 -8.24 -16.03 7.18
N VAL A 15 -8.72 -15.14 8.07
CA VAL A 15 -8.12 -13.82 8.25
C VAL A 15 -6.71 -13.96 8.80
N ARG A 16 -6.50 -14.86 9.77
CA ARG A 16 -5.19 -15.12 10.35
C ARG A 16 -4.21 -15.62 9.30
N ASP A 17 -4.59 -16.59 8.48
CA ASP A 17 -3.72 -17.14 7.44
C ASP A 17 -3.37 -16.10 6.38
N LEU A 18 -4.37 -15.31 5.94
CA LEU A 18 -4.15 -14.21 5.01
C LEU A 18 -3.17 -13.17 5.56
N ILE A 19 -3.39 -12.73 6.80
CA ILE A 19 -2.56 -11.70 7.42
C ILE A 19 -1.16 -12.24 7.73
N ALA A 20 -1.06 -13.48 8.23
CA ALA A 20 0.21 -14.15 8.43
C ALA A 20 1.00 -14.17 7.12
N HIS A 21 0.38 -14.59 6.02
CA HIS A 21 1.02 -14.59 4.70
C HIS A 21 1.49 -13.21 4.24
N ILE A 22 0.72 -12.15 4.51
CA ILE A 22 1.09 -10.77 4.13
C ILE A 22 2.23 -10.21 4.99
N LEU A 23 2.25 -10.57 6.27
CA LEU A 23 3.21 -10.10 7.26
C LEU A 23 4.49 -10.95 7.30
N THR A 24 4.48 -12.16 6.73
CA THR A 24 5.69 -12.92 6.48
C THR A 24 6.46 -12.26 5.33
N ASN A 25 7.52 -11.54 5.66
CA ASN A 25 8.35 -10.91 4.66
C ASN A 25 9.21 -11.99 3.97
N LYS A 26 9.22 -12.02 2.62
CA LYS A 26 10.04 -12.98 1.86
C LYS A 26 11.54 -12.84 2.13
N THR A 27 11.96 -11.66 2.59
CA THR A 27 13.36 -11.36 2.91
C THR A 27 13.75 -11.82 4.32
N ASP A 28 12.78 -11.96 5.24
CA ASP A 28 13.06 -12.30 6.63
C ASP A 28 11.90 -13.11 7.22
N GLU A 29 12.08 -14.44 7.25
CA GLU A 29 11.11 -15.40 7.76
C GLU A 29 10.84 -15.24 9.27
N ARG A 30 11.62 -14.40 9.97
CA ARG A 30 11.46 -14.17 11.41
C ARG A 30 10.38 -13.14 11.74
N SER A 31 9.92 -12.38 10.74
CA SER A 31 8.83 -11.42 10.91
C SER A 31 7.50 -12.14 10.69
N THR A 32 6.74 -12.33 11.77
CA THR A 32 5.48 -13.08 11.71
C THR A 32 4.36 -12.38 12.48
N LEU A 33 3.13 -12.75 12.15
CA LEU A 33 1.94 -12.41 12.91
C LEU A 33 2.03 -13.08 14.29
N LEU A 34 1.98 -12.28 15.35
CA LEU A 34 2.04 -12.78 16.72
C LEU A 34 0.65 -13.10 17.25
N ARG A 35 -0.30 -12.20 17.01
CA ARG A 35 -1.68 -12.34 17.49
C ARG A 35 -2.65 -11.62 16.58
N LEU A 36 -3.80 -12.24 16.37
CA LEU A 36 -4.97 -11.61 15.79
C LEU A 36 -6.02 -11.45 16.89
N VAL A 37 -6.54 -10.25 17.09
CA VAL A 37 -7.59 -9.95 18.05
C VAL A 37 -8.81 -9.48 17.29
N GLU A 38 -9.90 -10.23 17.35
CA GLU A 38 -11.19 -9.79 16.85
C GLU A 38 -11.83 -8.80 17.83
N ARG A 39 -12.43 -7.74 17.30
CA ARG A 39 -13.16 -6.72 18.04
C ARG A 39 -14.67 -6.88 17.78
N GLY A 40 -15.50 -6.42 18.71
CA GLY A 40 -16.96 -6.65 18.68
C GLY A 40 -17.70 -6.06 17.48
N ASP A 41 -17.05 -5.19 16.70
CA ASP A 41 -17.53 -4.60 15.45
C ASP A 41 -17.12 -5.40 14.19
N HIS A 42 -16.67 -6.65 14.36
CA HIS A 42 -16.10 -7.51 13.30
C HIS A 42 -14.87 -6.89 12.61
N SER A 43 -14.22 -5.96 13.30
CA SER A 43 -12.87 -5.51 12.95
C SER A 43 -11.84 -6.40 13.63
N TYR A 44 -10.64 -6.41 13.08
CA TYR A 44 -9.53 -7.22 13.55
C TYR A 44 -8.32 -6.33 13.80
N ARG A 45 -7.61 -6.63 14.87
CA ARG A 45 -6.31 -6.05 15.20
C ARG A 45 -5.24 -7.11 14.99
N ALA A 46 -4.35 -6.87 14.03
CA ALA A 46 -3.17 -7.70 13.83
C ALA A 46 -2.00 -7.11 14.62
N ILE A 47 -1.42 -7.93 15.51
CA ILE A 47 -0.23 -7.62 16.28
C ILE A 47 0.92 -8.44 15.72
N PHE A 48 2.01 -7.79 15.35
CA PHE A 48 3.15 -8.41 14.70
C PHE A 48 4.48 -7.89 15.25
N ASP A 49 5.54 -8.65 14.98
CA ASP A 49 6.88 -8.41 15.54
C ASP A 49 7.50 -7.10 15.00
N SER A 50 8.29 -6.40 15.82
CA SER A 50 8.99 -5.18 15.39
C SER A 50 9.91 -5.39 14.20
N ARG A 51 10.47 -6.59 14.06
CA ARG A 51 11.39 -6.96 12.98
C ARG A 51 10.77 -6.86 11.59
N TYR A 52 9.44 -6.80 11.48
CA TYR A 52 8.77 -6.60 10.19
C TYR A 52 9.20 -5.29 9.52
N PHE A 53 9.37 -4.24 10.32
CA PHE A 53 9.90 -2.99 9.83
C PHE A 53 11.41 -2.95 10.05
N VAL A 54 12.15 -2.86 8.95
CA VAL A 54 13.57 -2.55 9.00
C VAL A 54 13.70 -1.07 9.33
N LEU A 55 13.93 -0.78 10.61
CA LEU A 55 14.19 0.58 11.11
C LEU A 55 15.68 0.91 10.94
N ALA A 56 15.97 2.16 10.63
CA ALA A 56 17.34 2.65 10.61
C ALA A 56 17.88 2.78 12.04
N GLU A 57 19.20 2.79 12.18
CA GLU A 57 19.84 2.98 13.48
C GLU A 57 19.44 4.34 14.08
N GLY A 58 18.83 4.33 15.26
CA GLY A 58 18.31 5.52 15.95
C GLY A 58 16.84 5.84 15.69
N GLU A 59 16.14 5.09 14.85
CA GLU A 59 14.69 5.21 14.66
C GLU A 59 13.95 4.14 15.47
N ASP A 60 13.18 4.56 16.46
CA ASP A 60 12.36 3.67 17.28
C ASP A 60 10.97 3.41 16.69
N GLU A 61 10.59 4.15 15.64
CA GLU A 61 9.25 4.07 15.04
C GLU A 61 9.30 3.91 13.50
N PRO A 62 8.46 3.04 12.92
CA PRO A 62 8.30 2.93 11.49
C PRO A 62 7.75 4.22 10.88
N THR A 63 8.38 4.60 9.77
CA THR A 63 8.02 5.80 9.02
C THR A 63 6.64 5.68 8.37
N LYS A 64 6.01 6.83 8.10
CA LYS A 64 4.72 6.91 7.39
C LYS A 64 4.72 6.15 6.06
N SER A 65 5.85 6.12 5.35
CA SER A 65 5.99 5.41 4.07
C SER A 65 5.92 3.89 4.26
N GLN A 66 6.55 3.35 5.31
CA GLN A 66 6.51 1.94 5.67
C GLN A 66 5.08 1.50 6.02
N TRP A 67 4.37 2.29 6.82
CA TRP A 67 2.96 2.05 7.10
C TRP A 67 2.09 2.08 5.85
N ASN A 68 2.27 3.07 4.98
CA ASN A 68 1.55 3.14 3.71
C ASN A 68 1.83 1.93 2.82
N ASN A 69 3.07 1.42 2.80
CA ASN A 69 3.42 0.21 2.06
C ASN A 69 2.74 -1.04 2.63
N LEU A 70 2.66 -1.18 3.96
CA LEU A 70 1.90 -2.26 4.59
C LEU A 70 0.41 -2.19 4.22
N LYS A 71 -0.21 -1.00 4.33
CA LYS A 71 -1.62 -0.78 3.95
C LYS A 71 -1.87 -1.11 2.47
N LYS A 72 -0.92 -0.76 1.58
CA LYS A 72 -0.97 -1.14 0.16
C LYS A 72 -0.86 -2.65 -0.04
N LYS A 73 0.03 -3.34 0.67
CA LYS A 73 0.14 -4.81 0.60
C LYS A 73 -1.17 -5.49 1.02
N LEU A 74 -1.74 -5.06 2.15
CA LEU A 74 -3.04 -5.53 2.62
C LEU A 74 -4.14 -5.37 1.55
N LYS A 75 -4.28 -4.16 0.98
CA LYS A 75 -5.26 -3.88 -0.08
C LYS A 75 -5.01 -4.63 -1.39
N ARG A 76 -3.78 -5.02 -1.69
CA ARG A 76 -3.43 -5.82 -2.88
C ARG A 76 -3.80 -7.28 -2.70
N ALA A 77 -3.66 -7.81 -1.48
CA ALA A 77 -4.04 -9.18 -1.16
C ALA A 77 -5.56 -9.35 -1.07
N ALA A 78 -6.25 -8.37 -0.48
CA ALA A 78 -7.70 -8.36 -0.34
C ALA A 78 -8.24 -6.95 -0.69
N SER A 79 -8.94 -6.84 -1.81
CA SER A 79 -9.50 -5.55 -2.28
C SER A 79 -10.68 -5.07 -1.44
N ASP A 80 -11.30 -5.96 -0.69
CA ASP A 80 -12.39 -5.72 0.25
C ASP A 80 -11.90 -5.37 1.67
N ILE A 81 -10.59 -5.23 1.88
CA ILE A 81 -10.05 -4.85 3.18
C ILE A 81 -10.09 -3.33 3.37
N PHE A 82 -10.62 -2.92 4.52
CA PHE A 82 -10.55 -1.57 5.04
C PHE A 82 -9.48 -1.51 6.13
N VAL A 83 -8.45 -0.69 5.96
CA VAL A 83 -7.40 -0.52 6.97
C VAL A 83 -7.63 0.81 7.68
N PHE A 84 -7.71 0.76 9.01
CA PHE A 84 -7.95 1.96 9.81
C PHE A 84 -6.75 2.90 9.76
N LYS A 85 -7.02 4.17 10.12
CA LYS A 85 -5.95 5.15 10.26
C LYS A 85 -5.10 4.83 11.48
N ASP A 86 -5.67 4.21 12.51
CA ASP A 86 -4.99 3.86 13.76
C ASP A 86 -3.97 2.73 13.54
N HIS A 87 -2.75 2.97 13.99
CA HIS A 87 -1.61 2.04 13.98
C HIS A 87 -0.55 2.58 14.93
N GLY A 88 0.27 1.71 15.49
CA GLY A 88 1.33 2.13 16.39
C GLY A 88 1.98 0.98 17.12
N ARG A 89 2.72 1.33 18.17
CA ARG A 89 3.40 0.37 19.03
C ARG A 89 2.45 -0.17 20.09
N ILE A 90 2.60 -1.44 20.43
CA ILE A 90 1.96 -2.07 21.57
C ILE A 90 2.99 -2.90 22.33
N ASP A 91 2.83 -2.99 23.64
CA ASP A 91 3.65 -3.87 24.46
C ASP A 91 3.37 -5.32 24.05
N CYS A 92 4.45 -6.00 23.66
CA CYS A 92 4.38 -7.41 23.43
C CYS A 92 4.36 -8.16 24.77
N GLN A 93 3.98 -9.43 24.74
CA GLN A 93 4.12 -10.29 25.90
C GLN A 93 5.52 -10.15 26.55
N PRO A 94 5.63 -10.29 27.88
CA PRO A 94 6.89 -10.15 28.58
C PRO A 94 7.95 -11.09 27.97
N GLY A 95 9.08 -10.52 27.53
CA GLY A 95 10.20 -11.26 26.94
C GLY A 95 10.34 -11.19 25.42
N LYS A 96 9.50 -10.41 24.70
CA LYS A 96 9.68 -10.16 23.26
C LYS A 96 10.09 -8.71 22.96
N PRO A 97 10.86 -8.46 21.88
CA PRO A 97 11.08 -7.10 21.38
C PRO A 97 9.73 -6.44 21.07
N GLY A 98 9.70 -5.10 21.04
CA GLY A 98 8.46 -4.33 20.88
C GLY A 98 7.58 -4.82 19.72
N CYS A 99 6.26 -4.61 19.82
CA CYS A 99 5.32 -5.11 18.82
C CYS A 99 4.56 -3.96 18.17
N TRP A 100 4.18 -4.15 16.92
CA TRP A 100 3.39 -3.21 16.16
C TRP A 100 1.98 -3.75 15.98
N TYR A 101 1.01 -2.85 15.90
CA TYR A 101 -0.37 -3.24 15.57
C TYR A 101 -0.92 -2.44 14.40
N VAL A 102 -1.83 -3.08 13.68
CA VAL A 102 -2.67 -2.45 12.66
C VAL A 102 -4.09 -2.95 12.79
N ASP A 103 -5.04 -2.02 12.76
CA ASP A 103 -6.46 -2.32 12.77
C ASP A 103 -7.00 -2.34 11.35
N PHE A 104 -7.84 -3.33 11.04
CA PHE A 104 -8.50 -3.47 9.75
C PHE A 104 -9.85 -4.17 9.89
N GLY A 105 -10.68 -4.11 8.85
CA GLY A 105 -11.94 -4.81 8.73
C GLY A 105 -12.21 -5.19 7.28
N PHE A 106 -13.24 -5.98 7.02
CA PHE A 106 -13.64 -6.36 5.65
C PHE A 106 -15.00 -5.76 5.34
N PHE A 107 -15.13 -5.11 4.18
CA PHE A 107 -16.40 -4.52 3.77
C PHE A 107 -17.49 -5.59 3.62
N ALA A 108 -18.70 -5.29 4.12
CA ALA A 108 -19.81 -6.25 4.08
C ALA A 108 -20.35 -6.51 2.68
N GLU A 109 -20.50 -5.44 1.90
CA GLU A 109 -20.68 -5.54 0.46
C GLU A 109 -19.33 -5.38 -0.20
N ARG A 110 -19.01 -6.20 -1.22
CA ARG A 110 -18.00 -5.80 -2.20
C ARG A 110 -18.42 -4.42 -2.63
N ALA A 111 -17.67 -3.39 -2.22
CA ALA A 111 -17.84 -2.07 -2.80
C ALA A 111 -17.64 -2.33 -4.29
N ARG A 112 -18.73 -2.43 -5.05
CA ARG A 112 -18.65 -2.38 -6.50
C ARG A 112 -17.79 -1.15 -6.72
N PRO A 113 -16.63 -1.26 -7.39
CA PRO A 113 -15.86 -0.07 -7.67
C PRO A 113 -16.87 0.90 -8.24
N GLN A 114 -17.12 2.01 -7.53
CA GLN A 114 -18.00 3.05 -8.04
C GLN A 114 -17.31 3.44 -9.33
N SER A 115 -17.80 2.89 -10.44
CA SER A 115 -17.34 3.31 -11.75
C SER A 115 -17.58 4.80 -11.70
N PRO A 116 -16.54 5.64 -11.88
CA PRO A 116 -16.79 7.06 -12.03
C PRO A 116 -17.85 7.15 -13.11
N GLY A 117 -19.05 7.64 -12.74
CA GLY A 117 -20.20 7.59 -13.61
C GLY A 117 -19.76 8.12 -14.96
N LYS A 118 -19.87 7.29 -16.00
CA LYS A 118 -19.69 7.77 -17.36
C LYS A 118 -20.68 8.94 -17.48
N PRO A 119 -20.24 10.17 -17.76
CA PRO A 119 -21.18 11.24 -18.07
C PRO A 119 -21.99 10.74 -19.27
N THR A 120 -23.28 10.54 -19.04
CA THR A 120 -24.22 10.14 -20.08
C THR A 120 -24.21 11.21 -21.14
N ALA A 121 -23.75 10.85 -22.34
CA ALA A 121 -23.79 11.71 -23.50
C ALA A 121 -25.24 11.99 -23.88
N ARG A 122 -25.77 13.15 -23.46
CA ARG A 122 -26.84 13.89 -24.14
C ARG A 122 -27.00 15.25 -23.49
N ASP A 123 -27.16 16.26 -24.33
CA ASP A 123 -27.28 17.69 -24.03
C ASP A 123 -26.00 18.34 -23.46
N SER A 124 -25.29 19.25 -24.15
CA SER A 124 -25.78 20.30 -25.02
C SER A 124 -24.78 20.62 -26.14
N ARG A 125 -25.32 20.93 -27.32
CA ARG A 125 -24.63 21.68 -28.37
C ARG A 125 -24.25 23.05 -27.80
N GLU A 126 -22.97 23.39 -27.76
CA GLU A 126 -22.47 24.74 -28.02
C GLU A 126 -21.05 24.67 -28.66
N PRO A 127 -20.77 25.46 -29.71
CA PRO A 127 -19.49 25.44 -30.40
C PRO A 127 -18.45 26.25 -29.63
N PHE A 128 -17.52 25.57 -28.96
CA PHE A 128 -16.37 26.21 -28.33
C PHE A 128 -15.34 26.61 -29.40
N ARG A 129 -15.21 27.94 -29.59
CA ARG A 129 -14.10 28.59 -30.29
C ARG A 129 -12.82 28.47 -29.46
N ASP A 130 -11.72 28.20 -30.19
CA ASP A 130 -10.32 28.57 -29.95
C ASP A 130 -9.83 28.85 -28.52
N GLY A 131 -8.92 28.00 -28.05
CA GLY A 131 -8.19 28.26 -26.81
C GLY A 131 -7.17 27.18 -26.43
N LYS A 132 -6.03 27.17 -27.13
CA LYS A 132 -4.71 26.64 -26.69
C LYS A 132 -4.69 25.30 -25.92
N ARG A 133 -4.45 24.21 -26.66
CA ARG A 133 -3.83 22.99 -26.12
C ARG A 133 -2.37 23.28 -25.73
N ALA A 134 -2.09 23.29 -24.44
CA ALA A 134 -0.73 23.15 -23.93
C ALA A 134 -0.36 21.66 -23.92
N ASP A 135 0.64 21.34 -24.74
CA ASP A 135 1.22 20.03 -24.98
C ASP A 135 2.13 19.64 -23.80
N TRP A 136 1.70 18.71 -22.94
CA TRP A 136 2.50 18.23 -21.79
C TRP A 136 3.17 16.87 -22.06
N ARG A 137 3.50 16.57 -23.32
CA ARG A 137 4.39 15.44 -23.67
C ARG A 137 5.71 15.98 -24.22
N ASN A 138 6.56 16.55 -23.36
CA ASN A 138 8.00 16.66 -23.61
C ASN A 138 8.72 17.26 -22.39
N LEU A 139 9.20 16.38 -21.50
CA LEU A 139 10.31 16.54 -20.54
C LEU A 139 10.36 15.15 -19.88
N ASP A 140 11.32 14.26 -20.14
CA ASP A 140 12.74 14.39 -19.89
C ASP A 140 13.50 13.32 -20.71
N ASP A 141 14.31 13.73 -21.68
CA ASP A 141 15.33 12.86 -22.29
C ASP A 141 16.56 13.70 -22.70
N ARG A 142 17.15 14.39 -21.71
CA ARG A 142 18.41 15.13 -21.87
C ARG A 142 19.33 14.94 -20.68
N ASN A 143 19.78 13.70 -20.46
CA ASN A 143 21.10 13.49 -19.83
C ASN A 143 21.65 12.07 -20.08
N ARG A 144 21.77 11.68 -21.36
CA ARG A 144 22.55 10.50 -21.74
C ARG A 144 23.90 10.97 -22.31
N PRO A 145 25.04 10.75 -21.63
CA PRO A 145 26.35 10.95 -22.25
C PRO A 145 26.49 10.00 -23.43
N GLY A 146 26.77 10.56 -24.61
CA GLY A 146 26.88 9.82 -25.87
C GLY A 146 28.10 8.89 -25.93
N PRO A 147 28.06 7.87 -26.80
CA PRO A 147 29.20 6.97 -27.00
C PRO A 147 30.38 7.72 -27.64
N SER A 148 31.57 7.51 -27.08
CA SER A 148 32.84 8.08 -27.55
C SER A 148 33.13 7.74 -29.03
N PRO A 149 33.70 8.68 -29.80
CA PRO A 149 34.09 8.42 -31.18
C PRO A 149 35.28 7.46 -31.24
N ARG A 150 35.06 6.30 -31.88
CA ARG A 150 36.14 5.43 -32.38
C ARG A 150 36.92 6.20 -33.45
N THR A 151 38.12 6.64 -33.11
CA THR A 151 39.12 7.06 -34.08
C THR A 151 39.59 5.85 -34.89
N ARG A 152 39.35 5.92 -36.20
CA ARG A 152 39.89 5.03 -37.23
C ARG A 152 40.95 5.83 -37.97
N ARG A 153 42.24 5.45 -37.93
CA ARG A 153 43.21 5.55 -39.07
C ARG A 153 44.65 5.15 -38.72
N GLY A 154 45.31 4.57 -39.75
CA GLY A 154 46.73 4.24 -39.90
C GLY A 154 46.95 2.73 -39.77
N ARG A 155 47.24 1.90 -40.79
CA ARG A 155 47.94 1.99 -42.10
C ARG A 155 49.36 2.54 -42.02
N GLY A 156 50.34 1.65 -42.16
CA GLY A 156 51.72 1.94 -42.55
C GLY A 156 52.73 0.97 -41.91
N GLY A 157 53.36 0.12 -42.71
CA GLY A 157 54.42 -0.82 -42.32
C GLY A 157 54.35 -2.10 -43.11
#